data_AF-R9IEQ6-F1
#
_entry.id   AF-R9IEQ6-F1
#
_cell.length_a   1.000
_cell.length_b   1.000
_cell.length_c   1.000
_cell.angle_alpha   90.00
_cell.angle_beta   90.00
_cell.angle_gamma   90.00
#
_symmetry.space_group_name_H-M   'P 1'
#
loop_
_entity.id
_entity.type
_entity.pdbx_description
1 polymer ?
#
loop_
_entity_poly.entity_id
_entity_poly.type
_entity_poly.pdbx_seq_one_letter_code
_entity_poly.pdbx_strand_id
1 'polypeptide(L)'
;MADESKDLEREKKIDSVMAAVQNTTNVIKIRSEQQKAYNNFKKESQNLTDVSDERFVELMESAQMDDDLHKYLVNGAVLTCTQVTTDPFSIPHTGQFYVDEIPDMNTHLYTTLNVAENPIEINGRAYATVNDTIKGFNIHPFTGNCRVPASGAEAERIMLWQEFGIVDGKQLSQAGVKGGVCQCLMNLNEQWDNMFFRDGDGCIDRIDTDPNGYPVAAKGITRTSVLFCKHGGLIVPVTSGQDPVTRKRTIGGYEFQYDWMKEIPGKDRYVTEDALRKVVEISTELQINPDDLMAVMAFESWLDPHLRIGSGACGLIQFTNIAIEQINIDNNTKYTKDSIEQMDMMEQLDVVYLYLKPHIGKMKDLEDLYVAVLASKKVGEEIVYSKDKEFKEYNNNSGLDINKDGSITKAEATQKVIQRRDDYFCYED
;
A
#
# COMPACT_ATOMS: atom_id res chain seq x y z
N MET A 1 -38.47 -46.13 -5.77
CA MET A 1 -37.88 -45.93 -4.42
C MET A 1 -36.50 -46.55 -4.22
N ALA A 2 -36.27 -47.86 -4.40
CA ALA A 2 -34.92 -48.44 -4.22
C ALA A 2 -33.96 -48.23 -5.42
N ASP A 3 -34.50 -47.96 -6.61
CA ASP A 3 -33.74 -47.74 -7.85
C ASP A 3 -33.31 -46.27 -7.99
N GLU A 4 -34.22 -45.33 -7.73
CA GLU A 4 -33.95 -43.88 -7.77
C GLU A 4 -32.89 -43.44 -6.76
N SER A 5 -32.81 -44.08 -5.58
CA SER A 5 -31.78 -43.74 -4.59
C SER A 5 -30.38 -44.19 -5.04
N LYS A 6 -30.30 -45.27 -5.82
CA LYS A 6 -29.03 -45.75 -6.38
C LYS A 6 -28.57 -44.90 -7.55
N ASP A 7 -29.51 -44.42 -8.37
CA ASP A 7 -29.19 -43.49 -9.47
C ASP A 7 -28.73 -42.13 -8.94
N LEU A 8 -29.36 -41.60 -7.89
CA LEU A 8 -28.95 -40.33 -7.25
C LEU A 8 -27.56 -40.42 -6.58
N GLU A 9 -27.25 -41.58 -5.99
CA GLU A 9 -25.95 -41.86 -5.38
C GLU A 9 -24.86 -42.06 -6.45
N ARG A 10 -25.25 -42.56 -7.63
CA ARG A 10 -24.39 -42.70 -8.80
C ARG A 10 -24.10 -41.36 -9.47
N GLU A 11 -25.09 -40.47 -9.60
CA GLU A 11 -24.93 -39.10 -10.09
C GLU A 11 -24.01 -38.28 -9.17
N LYS A 12 -24.22 -38.31 -7.85
CA LYS A 12 -23.33 -37.63 -6.89
C LYS A 12 -21.87 -38.12 -6.96
N LYS A 13 -21.68 -39.41 -7.26
CA LYS A 13 -20.35 -39.99 -7.43
C LYS A 13 -19.72 -39.59 -8.77
N ILE A 14 -20.53 -39.46 -9.83
CA ILE A 14 -20.09 -38.92 -11.12
C ILE A 14 -19.72 -37.44 -10.98
N ASP A 15 -20.50 -36.62 -10.28
CA ASP A 15 -20.21 -35.21 -10.05
C ASP A 15 -18.96 -35.01 -9.18
N SER A 16 -18.76 -35.84 -8.16
CA SER A 16 -17.53 -35.85 -7.35
C SER A 16 -16.30 -36.22 -8.19
N VAL A 17 -16.42 -37.20 -9.10
CA VAL A 17 -15.34 -37.58 -10.01
C VAL A 17 -15.12 -36.50 -11.09
N MET A 18 -16.17 -35.87 -11.60
CA MET A 18 -16.08 -34.76 -12.55
C MET A 18 -15.49 -33.51 -11.91
N ALA A 19 -15.79 -33.21 -10.65
CA ALA A 19 -15.16 -32.15 -9.87
C ALA A 19 -13.69 -32.47 -9.52
N ALA A 20 -13.37 -33.74 -9.23
CA ALA A 20 -11.98 -34.19 -9.06
C ALA A 20 -11.20 -34.16 -10.38
N VAL A 21 -11.84 -34.46 -11.51
CA VAL A 21 -11.27 -34.34 -12.86
C VAL A 21 -11.15 -32.87 -13.25
N GLN A 22 -12.09 -31.98 -12.90
CA GLN A 22 -12.00 -30.54 -13.14
C GLN A 22 -10.94 -29.89 -12.25
N ASN A 23 -10.78 -30.33 -10.99
CA ASN A 23 -9.69 -29.91 -10.10
C ASN A 23 -8.34 -30.50 -10.53
N THR A 24 -8.30 -31.72 -11.04
CA THR A 24 -7.08 -32.28 -11.64
C THR A 24 -6.78 -31.56 -12.96
N THR A 25 -7.79 -31.13 -13.72
CA THR A 25 -7.65 -30.33 -14.94
C THR A 25 -7.24 -28.90 -14.59
N ASN A 26 -7.69 -28.32 -13.48
CA ASN A 26 -7.27 -27.02 -12.96
C ASN A 26 -5.90 -27.07 -12.30
N VAL A 27 -5.53 -28.17 -11.62
CA VAL A 27 -4.18 -28.43 -11.11
C VAL A 27 -3.23 -28.78 -12.25
N ILE A 28 -3.70 -29.44 -13.31
CA ILE A 28 -2.96 -29.63 -14.56
C ILE A 28 -2.93 -28.33 -15.35
N LYS A 29 -3.92 -27.43 -15.25
CA LYS A 29 -3.94 -26.13 -15.93
C LYS A 29 -3.07 -25.12 -15.21
N ILE A 30 -3.10 -25.08 -13.87
CA ILE A 30 -2.21 -24.33 -12.99
C ILE A 30 -0.81 -24.91 -13.05
N ARG A 31 -0.61 -26.24 -13.00
CA ARG A 31 0.68 -26.83 -13.33
C ARG A 31 1.03 -26.60 -14.79
N SER A 32 0.10 -26.50 -15.73
CA SER A 32 0.42 -26.17 -17.13
C SER A 32 0.69 -24.69 -17.31
N GLU A 33 0.22 -23.81 -16.44
CA GLU A 33 0.40 -22.35 -16.46
C GLU A 33 1.64 -21.98 -15.67
N GLN A 34 1.95 -22.69 -14.58
CA GLN A 34 3.23 -22.69 -13.87
C GLN A 34 4.30 -23.43 -14.66
N GLN A 35 3.98 -24.51 -15.37
CA GLN A 35 4.86 -25.18 -16.32
C GLN A 35 4.88 -24.46 -17.66
N LYS A 36 3.90 -23.63 -18.06
CA LYS A 36 4.01 -22.71 -19.21
C LYS A 36 4.71 -21.43 -18.82
N ALA A 37 4.63 -20.96 -17.58
CA ALA A 37 5.44 -19.87 -17.06
C ALA A 37 6.87 -20.39 -16.92
N TYR A 38 7.08 -21.58 -16.35
CA TYR A 38 8.36 -22.26 -16.28
C TYR A 38 8.84 -22.78 -17.64
N ASN A 39 7.98 -23.13 -18.61
CA ASN A 39 8.35 -23.50 -19.99
C ASN A 39 8.37 -22.32 -20.95
N ASN A 40 7.79 -21.16 -20.64
CA ASN A 40 8.03 -19.90 -21.34
C ASN A 40 9.35 -19.37 -20.83
N PHE A 41 9.54 -19.30 -19.51
CA PHE A 41 10.85 -19.11 -18.88
C PHE A 41 11.90 -20.12 -19.37
N LYS A 42 11.54 -21.41 -19.54
CA LYS A 42 12.44 -22.45 -20.09
C LYS A 42 12.47 -22.48 -21.62
N LYS A 43 11.50 -21.99 -22.41
CA LYS A 43 11.58 -21.84 -23.89
C LYS A 43 12.34 -20.58 -24.28
N GLU A 44 12.17 -19.52 -23.50
CA GLU A 44 13.00 -18.32 -23.47
C GLU A 44 14.42 -18.69 -22.98
N SER A 45 14.55 -19.74 -22.15
CA SER A 45 15.82 -20.39 -21.80
C SER A 45 16.21 -21.62 -22.66
N GLN A 46 15.43 -22.01 -23.68
CA GLN A 46 15.66 -23.17 -24.58
C GLN A 46 15.44 -22.84 -26.05
N ASN A 47 15.78 -21.62 -26.47
CA ASN A 47 16.25 -21.39 -27.84
C ASN A 47 17.55 -20.60 -27.82
N LEU A 48 18.51 -21.08 -27.04
CA LEU A 48 19.92 -20.99 -27.39
C LEU A 48 20.43 -22.37 -27.79
N THR A 49 19.96 -22.81 -28.96
CA THR A 49 20.86 -23.48 -29.89
C THR A 49 20.80 -22.83 -31.27
N ASP A 50 20.51 -21.50 -31.36
CA ASP A 50 21.04 -20.63 -32.43
C ASP A 50 20.69 -19.15 -32.23
N VAL A 51 21.10 -18.56 -31.10
CA VAL A 51 21.02 -17.10 -30.92
C VAL A 51 22.17 -16.57 -30.08
N SER A 52 23.44 -16.94 -30.31
CA SER A 52 24.68 -16.44 -29.65
C SER A 52 24.64 -16.01 -28.16
N ASP A 53 25.70 -16.26 -27.40
CA ASP A 53 25.74 -15.89 -25.97
C ASP A 53 25.43 -14.39 -25.69
N GLU A 54 25.46 -13.52 -26.71
CA GLU A 54 25.12 -12.10 -26.69
C GLU A 54 23.61 -11.79 -26.52
N ARG A 55 22.68 -12.56 -27.11
CA ARG A 55 21.23 -12.22 -27.07
C ARG A 55 20.51 -12.70 -25.80
N PHE A 56 21.05 -13.73 -25.16
CA PHE A 56 20.59 -14.19 -23.85
C PHE A 56 21.07 -13.28 -22.72
N VAL A 57 22.26 -12.68 -22.89
CA VAL A 57 22.71 -11.57 -22.06
C VAL A 57 21.76 -10.38 -22.23
N GLU A 58 21.39 -9.97 -23.45
CA GLU A 58 20.40 -8.88 -23.67
C GLU A 58 19.01 -9.13 -23.01
N LEU A 59 18.52 -10.37 -22.97
CA LEU A 59 17.20 -10.72 -22.40
C LEU A 59 17.22 -10.84 -20.87
N MET A 60 18.30 -11.38 -20.30
CA MET A 60 18.52 -11.37 -18.86
C MET A 60 18.81 -9.96 -18.35
N GLU A 61 19.54 -9.14 -19.12
CA GLU A 61 19.66 -7.70 -18.92
C GLU A 61 18.27 -7.05 -18.97
N SER A 62 17.35 -7.47 -19.85
CA SER A 62 15.98 -6.92 -19.93
C SER A 62 15.03 -7.32 -18.78
N ALA A 63 15.25 -8.46 -18.10
CA ALA A 63 14.47 -8.89 -16.94
C ALA A 63 15.11 -8.50 -15.59
N GLN A 64 16.45 -8.36 -15.55
CA GLN A 64 17.16 -7.57 -14.54
C GLN A 64 16.76 -6.09 -14.58
N MET A 65 16.11 -5.65 -15.66
CA MET A 65 15.59 -4.30 -15.85
C MET A 65 14.13 -4.10 -15.43
N ASP A 66 13.41 -5.13 -14.96
CA ASP A 66 12.12 -4.89 -14.30
C ASP A 66 12.38 -4.59 -12.81
N ASP A 67 12.59 -3.30 -12.53
CA ASP A 67 12.86 -2.77 -11.19
C ASP A 67 11.80 -3.24 -10.18
N ASP A 68 10.57 -3.53 -10.61
CA ASP A 68 9.44 -3.86 -9.74
C ASP A 68 9.62 -5.14 -8.94
N LEU A 69 10.21 -6.21 -9.49
CA LEU A 69 10.42 -7.47 -8.75
C LEU A 69 11.61 -7.37 -7.77
N HIS A 70 12.52 -6.44 -8.03
CA HIS A 70 13.69 -6.14 -7.18
C HIS A 70 13.36 -5.21 -6.01
N LYS A 71 12.14 -4.64 -6.00
CA LYS A 71 11.69 -3.78 -4.91
C LYS A 71 11.69 -4.55 -3.59
N TYR A 72 12.38 -3.96 -2.62
CA TYR A 72 12.36 -4.45 -1.25
C TYR A 72 10.94 -4.39 -0.69
N LEU A 73 10.63 -5.28 0.24
CA LEU A 73 9.38 -5.16 0.98
C LEU A 73 9.54 -4.13 2.09
N VAL A 74 8.53 -3.29 2.26
CA VAL A 74 8.43 -2.34 3.36
C VAL A 74 7.13 -2.56 4.14
N ASN A 75 7.03 -1.90 5.29
CA ASN A 75 5.84 -1.88 6.12
C ASN A 75 4.59 -1.55 5.28
N GLY A 76 3.56 -2.39 5.39
CA GLY A 76 2.33 -2.30 4.60
C GLY A 76 2.34 -3.09 3.29
N ALA A 77 3.41 -3.81 2.95
CA ALA A 77 3.41 -4.73 1.81
C ALA A 77 2.26 -5.75 1.92
N VAL A 78 1.52 -5.95 0.84
CA VAL A 78 0.40 -6.90 0.80
C VAL A 78 0.93 -8.27 0.44
N LEU A 79 0.55 -9.26 1.23
CA LEU A 79 0.94 -10.66 1.09
C LEU A 79 -0.28 -11.52 0.79
N THR A 80 -0.08 -12.63 0.09
CA THR A 80 -1.08 -13.69 -0.07
C THR A 80 -0.46 -15.06 0.25
N CYS A 81 -1.30 -16.07 0.46
CA CYS A 81 -0.88 -17.45 0.67
C CYS A 81 -1.47 -18.35 -0.41
N THR A 82 -0.68 -19.26 -0.97
CA THR A 82 -1.17 -20.19 -2.01
C THR A 82 -2.34 -21.07 -1.55
N GLN A 83 -2.52 -21.24 -0.25
CA GLN A 83 -3.54 -22.09 0.35
C GLN A 83 -4.67 -21.33 1.06
N VAL A 84 -4.65 -20.00 1.10
CA VAL A 84 -5.77 -19.25 1.69
C VAL A 84 -6.98 -19.30 0.74
N THR A 85 -8.18 -19.43 1.31
CA THR A 85 -9.43 -19.48 0.56
C THR A 85 -10.59 -18.93 1.39
N THR A 86 -11.66 -18.49 0.74
CA THR A 86 -12.95 -18.18 1.39
C THR A 86 -13.88 -19.39 1.44
N ASP A 87 -13.52 -20.49 0.78
CA ASP A 87 -14.33 -21.72 0.78
C ASP A 87 -14.56 -22.24 2.22
N PRO A 88 -15.72 -22.84 2.51
CA PRO A 88 -15.98 -23.45 3.81
C PRO A 88 -14.93 -24.49 4.18
N PHE A 89 -14.36 -24.37 5.37
CA PHE A 89 -13.42 -25.35 5.89
C PHE A 89 -14.18 -26.50 6.56
N SER A 90 -13.78 -27.73 6.33
CA SER A 90 -14.46 -28.90 6.90
C SER A 90 -13.50 -29.73 7.74
N ILE A 91 -13.90 -30.02 8.97
CA ILE A 91 -13.23 -31.00 9.83
C ILE A 91 -14.10 -32.26 9.89
N PRO A 92 -13.57 -33.44 9.51
CA PRO A 92 -14.33 -34.68 9.55
C PRO A 92 -14.94 -34.93 10.93
N HIS A 93 -16.23 -35.24 10.97
CA HIS A 93 -17.00 -35.55 12.19
C HIS A 93 -17.15 -34.39 13.20
N THR A 94 -16.64 -33.19 12.90
CA THR A 94 -16.78 -32.01 13.76
C THR A 94 -17.76 -31.00 13.18
N GLY A 95 -17.58 -30.60 11.91
CA GLY A 95 -18.45 -29.59 11.30
C GLY A 95 -17.79 -28.80 10.18
N GLN A 96 -18.54 -27.83 9.65
CA GLN A 96 -18.08 -26.87 8.65
C GLN A 96 -17.93 -25.48 9.25
N PHE A 97 -16.91 -24.75 8.81
CA PHE A 97 -16.53 -23.43 9.29
C PHE A 97 -16.56 -22.45 8.12
N TYR A 98 -17.31 -21.39 8.28
CA TYR A 98 -17.50 -20.36 7.26
C TYR A 98 -16.70 -19.12 7.64
N VAL A 99 -16.29 -18.37 6.63
CA VAL A 99 -15.75 -17.04 6.82
C VAL A 99 -16.91 -16.04 6.83
N ASP A 100 -16.85 -15.01 7.67
CA ASP A 100 -17.89 -13.99 7.77
C ASP A 100 -18.11 -13.27 6.43
N GLU A 101 -19.36 -12.91 6.12
CA GLU A 101 -19.64 -12.04 4.97
C GLU A 101 -19.15 -10.62 5.28
N ILE A 102 -18.08 -10.21 4.60
CA ILE A 102 -17.60 -8.83 4.60
C ILE A 102 -17.78 -8.20 3.21
N PRO A 103 -17.88 -6.85 3.12
CA PRO A 103 -18.22 -6.15 1.88
C PRO A 103 -17.31 -6.47 0.69
N ASP A 104 -16.10 -6.94 0.96
CA ASP A 104 -15.13 -7.37 -0.03
C ASP A 104 -14.55 -8.76 0.35
N MET A 105 -14.99 -9.80 -0.36
CA MET A 105 -14.58 -11.19 -0.14
C MET A 105 -13.07 -11.42 -0.30
N ASN A 106 -12.37 -10.57 -1.05
CA ASN A 106 -10.94 -10.76 -1.35
C ASN A 106 -10.04 -10.38 -0.17
N THR A 107 -10.50 -9.50 0.73
CA THR A 107 -9.73 -9.13 1.93
C THR A 107 -9.38 -10.32 2.83
N HIS A 108 -10.11 -11.44 2.74
CA HIS A 108 -9.78 -12.69 3.42
C HIS A 108 -8.56 -13.42 2.87
N LEU A 109 -8.20 -13.14 1.61
CA LEU A 109 -7.11 -13.79 0.88
C LEU A 109 -5.78 -13.05 1.03
N TYR A 110 -5.81 -11.89 1.66
CA TYR A 110 -4.66 -11.00 1.80
C TYR A 110 -4.38 -10.70 3.26
N THR A 111 -3.13 -10.34 3.54
CA THR A 111 -2.69 -9.79 4.81
C THR A 111 -1.61 -8.75 4.56
N THR A 112 -1.28 -7.95 5.57
CA THR A 112 -0.23 -6.94 5.48
C THR A 112 0.99 -7.34 6.28
N LEU A 113 2.15 -7.01 5.74
CA LEU A 113 3.44 -7.08 6.41
C LEU A 113 3.59 -5.88 7.35
N ASN A 114 3.84 -6.15 8.63
CA ASN A 114 4.15 -5.13 9.62
C ASN A 114 5.60 -5.28 10.06
N VAL A 115 6.38 -4.22 9.86
CA VAL A 115 7.81 -4.18 10.20
C VAL A 115 8.18 -2.81 10.77
N ALA A 116 7.21 -2.09 11.34
CA ALA A 116 7.37 -0.73 11.85
C ALA A 116 8.42 -0.62 12.98
N GLU A 117 8.80 -1.74 13.59
CA GLU A 117 9.89 -1.84 14.57
C GLU A 117 11.29 -1.74 13.95
N ASN A 118 11.43 -1.92 12.64
CA ASN A 118 12.73 -1.89 11.97
C ASN A 118 13.20 -0.43 11.79
N PRO A 119 14.46 -0.11 12.13
CA PRO A 119 14.93 1.27 12.25
C PRO A 119 15.24 1.96 10.92
N ILE A 120 15.29 1.22 9.81
CA ILE A 120 15.60 1.76 8.48
C ILE A 120 14.31 1.87 7.68
N GLU A 121 14.10 3.01 7.02
CA GLU A 121 12.91 3.28 6.21
C GLU A 121 13.26 3.59 4.73
N ILE A 122 12.34 3.29 3.80
CA ILE A 122 12.25 3.95 2.48
C ILE A 122 10.94 4.72 2.44
N ASN A 123 10.97 5.97 1.97
CA ASN A 123 9.75 6.78 1.79
C ASN A 123 8.88 6.85 3.07
N GLY A 124 9.52 6.82 4.26
CA GLY A 124 8.83 6.83 5.55
C GLY A 124 8.23 5.49 5.99
N ARG A 125 8.60 4.37 5.35
CA ARG A 125 8.13 3.01 5.68
C ARG A 125 9.30 2.09 6.01
N ALA A 126 9.23 1.42 7.15
CA ALA A 126 10.29 0.53 7.62
C ALA A 126 10.55 -0.64 6.66
N TYR A 127 11.81 -1.04 6.50
CA TYR A 127 12.22 -2.17 5.68
C TYR A 127 11.90 -3.50 6.34
N ALA A 128 11.56 -4.49 5.51
CA ALA A 128 11.51 -5.87 5.93
C ALA A 128 12.80 -6.62 5.63
N THR A 129 13.05 -7.64 6.44
CA THR A 129 14.21 -8.52 6.45
C THR A 129 13.78 -9.97 6.57
N VAL A 130 14.75 -10.87 6.41
CA VAL A 130 14.50 -12.32 6.48
C VAL A 130 13.99 -12.79 7.84
N ASN A 131 14.10 -11.99 8.90
CA ASN A 131 13.67 -12.38 10.25
C ASN A 131 12.23 -11.96 10.58
N ASP A 132 11.58 -11.17 9.71
CA ASP A 132 10.22 -10.66 9.95
C ASP A 132 9.16 -11.74 9.71
N THR A 133 9.12 -12.72 10.60
CA THR A 133 8.32 -13.96 10.46
C THR A 133 7.35 -14.19 11.61
N ILE A 134 7.25 -13.25 12.57
CA ILE A 134 6.45 -13.47 13.78
C ILE A 134 4.95 -13.40 13.45
N LYS A 135 4.27 -14.53 13.60
CA LYS A 135 2.80 -14.62 13.47
C LYS A 135 2.11 -13.66 14.44
N GLY A 136 1.20 -12.84 13.91
CA GLY A 136 0.41 -11.88 14.69
C GLY A 136 1.16 -10.60 15.05
N PHE A 137 2.44 -10.49 14.69
CA PHE A 137 3.23 -9.27 14.82
C PHE A 137 3.72 -8.80 13.46
N ASN A 138 4.62 -9.55 12.80
CA ASN A 138 5.07 -9.21 11.45
C ASN A 138 4.06 -9.58 10.39
N ILE A 139 3.44 -10.75 10.56
CA ILE A 139 2.48 -11.30 9.60
C ILE A 139 1.23 -11.65 10.36
N HIS A 140 0.19 -10.84 10.18
CA HIS A 140 -1.11 -11.17 10.72
C HIS A 140 -1.67 -12.40 9.99
N PRO A 141 -2.26 -13.36 10.73
CA PRO A 141 -2.92 -14.46 10.07
C PRO A 141 -3.98 -13.97 9.09
N PHE A 142 -4.08 -14.65 7.95
CA PHE A 142 -5.15 -14.38 7.00
C PHE A 142 -6.51 -14.58 7.68
N THR A 143 -7.47 -13.72 7.37
CA THR A 143 -8.83 -13.84 7.89
C THR A 143 -9.66 -14.83 7.08
N GLY A 144 -9.08 -15.54 6.10
CA GLY A 144 -9.70 -16.64 5.37
C GLY A 144 -9.47 -18.03 5.99
N ASN A 145 -10.06 -19.03 5.34
CA ASN A 145 -9.84 -20.45 5.60
C ASN A 145 -8.58 -20.97 4.89
N CYS A 146 -8.22 -22.23 5.13
CA CYS A 146 -7.10 -22.89 4.47
C CYS A 146 -7.57 -24.07 3.61
N ARG A 147 -7.00 -24.24 2.40
CA ARG A 147 -7.25 -25.42 1.56
C ARG A 147 -6.63 -26.69 2.12
N VAL A 148 -5.60 -26.58 2.96
CA VAL A 148 -4.95 -27.75 3.56
C VAL A 148 -5.79 -28.23 4.75
N PRO A 149 -6.26 -29.49 4.75
CA PRO A 149 -7.05 -30.05 5.84
C PRO A 149 -6.28 -30.04 7.17
N ALA A 150 -7.03 -29.97 8.26
CA ALA A 150 -6.50 -30.01 9.62
C ALA A 150 -6.92 -31.32 10.31
N SER A 151 -6.07 -31.83 11.19
CA SER A 151 -6.40 -33.03 11.98
C SER A 151 -5.71 -33.05 13.35
N GLY A 152 -6.22 -33.88 14.27
CA GLY A 152 -5.66 -34.02 15.61
C GLY A 152 -5.60 -32.68 16.35
N ALA A 153 -4.40 -32.32 16.84
CA ALA A 153 -4.18 -31.10 17.60
C ALA A 153 -4.56 -29.81 16.85
N GLU A 154 -4.53 -29.80 15.52
CA GLU A 154 -4.96 -28.64 14.72
C GLU A 154 -6.49 -28.46 14.78
N ALA A 155 -7.23 -29.56 14.70
CA ALA A 155 -8.68 -29.55 14.83
C ALA A 155 -9.10 -29.10 16.23
N GLU A 156 -8.41 -29.58 17.27
CA GLU A 156 -8.64 -29.14 18.65
C GLU A 156 -8.42 -27.63 18.82
N ARG A 157 -7.35 -27.07 18.22
CA ARG A 157 -7.12 -25.61 18.23
C ARG A 157 -8.25 -24.84 17.55
N ILE A 158 -8.76 -25.33 16.41
CA ILE A 158 -9.89 -24.70 15.73
C ILE A 158 -11.14 -24.72 16.60
N MET A 159 -11.41 -25.82 17.30
CA MET A 159 -12.57 -25.92 18.20
C MET A 159 -12.45 -24.96 19.38
N LEU A 160 -11.28 -24.91 20.04
CA LEU A 160 -11.04 -23.96 21.15
C LEU A 160 -11.16 -22.50 20.71
N TRP A 161 -10.70 -22.20 19.50
CA TRP A 161 -10.87 -20.88 18.92
C TRP A 161 -12.35 -20.54 18.69
N GLN A 162 -13.11 -21.45 18.08
CA GLN A 162 -14.52 -21.20 17.78
C GLN A 162 -15.36 -21.04 19.04
N GLU A 163 -15.17 -21.91 20.03
CA GLU A 163 -16.01 -21.96 21.22
C GLU A 163 -15.60 -20.93 22.28
N PHE A 164 -14.29 -20.73 22.44
CA PHE A 164 -13.75 -19.91 23.52
C PHE A 164 -12.96 -18.71 23.03
N GLY A 165 -12.71 -18.55 21.73
CA GLY A 165 -11.85 -17.49 21.21
C GLY A 165 -10.39 -17.66 21.60
N ILE A 166 -9.92 -18.89 21.84
CA ILE A 166 -8.55 -19.17 22.28
C ILE A 166 -7.70 -19.71 21.13
N VAL A 167 -6.54 -19.10 20.88
CA VAL A 167 -5.52 -19.59 19.95
C VAL A 167 -4.15 -19.55 20.62
N ASP A 168 -3.36 -20.61 20.46
CA ASP A 168 -2.00 -20.72 21.02
C ASP A 168 -1.94 -20.40 22.53
N GLY A 169 -2.98 -20.80 23.27
CA GLY A 169 -3.11 -20.59 24.72
C GLY A 169 -3.50 -19.17 25.15
N LYS A 170 -3.83 -18.28 24.21
CA LYS A 170 -4.21 -16.88 24.47
C LYS A 170 -5.67 -16.63 24.09
N GLN A 171 -6.39 -15.94 24.97
CA GLN A 171 -7.74 -15.44 24.71
C GLN A 171 -7.64 -14.27 23.71
N LEU A 172 -8.37 -14.36 22.59
CA LEU A 172 -8.45 -13.30 21.59
C LEU A 172 -9.53 -12.28 21.95
N SER A 173 -9.37 -11.05 21.43
CA SER A 173 -10.43 -10.03 21.46
C SER A 173 -11.58 -10.43 20.54
N GLN A 174 -12.76 -9.82 20.70
CA GLN A 174 -13.91 -10.09 19.81
C GLN A 174 -13.58 -9.88 18.32
N ALA A 175 -12.65 -8.97 17.98
CA ALA A 175 -12.17 -8.77 16.62
C ALA A 175 -11.28 -9.92 16.12
N GLY A 176 -10.47 -10.53 17.00
CA GLY A 176 -9.65 -11.70 16.68
C GLY A 176 -10.41 -13.03 16.65
N VAL A 177 -11.68 -13.05 17.06
CA VAL A 177 -12.57 -14.21 16.89
C VAL A 177 -13.28 -14.19 15.53
N LYS A 178 -13.22 -13.07 14.79
CA LYS A 178 -13.81 -12.93 13.45
C LYS A 178 -12.77 -13.31 12.38
N GLY A 179 -13.19 -14.08 11.39
CA GLY A 179 -12.33 -14.59 10.31
C GLY A 179 -12.41 -16.11 10.15
N GLY A 180 -11.50 -16.67 9.34
CA GLY A 180 -11.43 -18.09 9.01
C GLY A 180 -10.34 -18.84 9.76
N VAL A 181 -10.26 -20.15 9.52
CA VAL A 181 -9.43 -21.07 10.31
C VAL A 181 -7.91 -20.85 10.13
N CYS A 182 -7.46 -20.01 9.20
CA CYS A 182 -6.03 -19.81 8.95
C CYS A 182 -5.29 -19.32 10.21
N GLN A 183 -5.92 -18.53 11.07
CA GLN A 183 -5.33 -18.12 12.35
C GLN A 183 -4.99 -19.28 13.30
N CYS A 184 -5.71 -20.39 13.23
CA CYS A 184 -5.48 -21.58 14.05
C CYS A 184 -4.39 -22.50 13.45
N LEU A 185 -4.17 -22.39 12.14
CA LEU A 185 -3.35 -23.30 11.34
C LEU A 185 -2.01 -22.69 10.90
N MET A 186 -1.94 -21.37 10.76
CA MET A 186 -0.73 -20.66 10.33
C MET A 186 0.41 -20.97 11.30
N ASN A 187 1.48 -21.52 10.73
CA ASN A 187 2.69 -21.91 11.42
C ASN A 187 3.88 -21.56 10.52
N LEU A 188 4.59 -20.49 10.84
CA LEU A 188 5.59 -19.90 9.95
C LEU A 188 6.97 -20.55 10.15
N ASN A 189 7.77 -20.56 9.08
CA ASN A 189 9.21 -20.83 9.17
C ASN A 189 9.92 -19.68 9.88
N GLU A 190 11.14 -19.98 10.35
CA GLU A 190 11.95 -19.04 11.14
C GLU A 190 12.44 -17.85 10.31
N GLN A 191 12.70 -18.07 9.02
CA GLN A 191 13.19 -17.05 8.10
C GLN A 191 12.49 -17.10 6.74
N TRP A 192 12.50 -15.97 6.04
CA TRP A 192 12.17 -15.87 4.62
C TRP A 192 13.30 -16.44 3.76
N ASP A 193 12.92 -17.08 2.66
CA ASP A 193 13.85 -17.52 1.62
C ASP A 193 13.89 -16.49 0.48
N ASN A 194 15.05 -15.86 0.30
CA ASN A 194 15.33 -15.01 -0.85
C ASN A 194 15.70 -15.88 -2.06
N MET A 195 15.12 -15.58 -3.23
CA MET A 195 15.57 -16.21 -4.46
C MET A 195 16.88 -15.54 -4.92
N PHE A 196 17.97 -16.30 -4.98
CA PHE A 196 19.30 -15.81 -5.34
C PHE A 196 19.46 -15.59 -6.85
N PHE A 197 20.20 -14.55 -7.24
CA PHE A 197 20.62 -14.28 -8.63
C PHE A 197 22.16 -14.23 -8.75
N ARG A 198 22.68 -14.36 -9.99
CA ARG A 198 24.01 -14.90 -10.32
C ARG A 198 25.24 -14.14 -9.80
N ASP A 199 25.14 -12.90 -9.33
CA ASP A 199 26.30 -12.07 -8.97
C ASP A 199 26.29 -11.70 -7.47
N GLY A 200 26.46 -12.70 -6.61
CA GLY A 200 26.57 -12.51 -5.16
C GLY A 200 25.25 -12.18 -4.46
N ASP A 201 25.24 -12.25 -3.12
CA ASP A 201 24.06 -12.06 -2.25
C ASP A 201 23.19 -10.87 -2.69
N GLY A 202 22.18 -11.12 -3.53
CA GLY A 202 21.39 -10.10 -4.21
C GLY A 202 20.46 -9.27 -3.33
N CYS A 203 20.55 -9.43 -2.01
CA CYS A 203 19.83 -8.63 -1.03
C CYS A 203 20.86 -7.98 -0.10
N ILE A 204 20.84 -6.65 -0.04
CA ILE A 204 21.75 -5.86 0.77
C ILE A 204 21.43 -6.13 2.24
N ASP A 205 22.47 -6.19 3.07
CA ASP A 205 22.28 -6.25 4.52
C ASP A 205 21.54 -4.99 5.00
N ARG A 206 20.54 -5.21 5.84
CA ARG A 206 19.69 -4.21 6.49
C ARG A 206 19.82 -4.35 7.99
N ILE A 207 19.33 -3.33 8.69
CA ILE A 207 19.25 -3.36 10.14
C ILE A 207 17.82 -3.76 10.50
N ASP A 208 17.73 -4.87 11.20
CA ASP A 208 16.55 -5.49 11.78
C ASP A 208 16.55 -5.25 13.29
N THR A 209 15.41 -5.44 13.95
CA THR A 209 15.27 -5.34 15.40
C THR A 209 15.10 -6.74 16.00
N ASP A 210 16.08 -7.18 16.80
CA ASP A 210 16.01 -8.50 17.44
C ASP A 210 14.86 -8.57 18.49
N PRO A 211 14.50 -9.77 18.99
CA PRO A 211 13.45 -9.92 20.00
C PRO A 211 13.67 -9.15 21.32
N ASN A 212 14.89 -8.67 21.59
CA ASN A 212 15.23 -7.87 22.76
C ASN A 212 15.24 -6.36 22.46
N GLY A 213 14.95 -5.95 21.22
CA GLY A 213 14.94 -4.57 20.77
C GLY A 213 16.31 -4.05 20.30
N TYR A 214 17.30 -4.91 20.08
CA TYR A 214 18.62 -4.48 19.62
C TYR A 214 18.76 -4.53 18.09
N PRO A 215 19.39 -3.52 17.48
CA PRO A 215 19.68 -3.52 16.04
C PRO A 215 20.62 -4.67 15.65
N VAL A 216 20.21 -5.49 14.69
CA VAL A 216 21.01 -6.61 14.15
C VAL A 216 21.06 -6.56 12.63
N ALA A 217 22.17 -7.01 12.04
CA ALA A 217 22.28 -7.08 10.59
C ALA A 217 21.53 -8.32 10.06
N ALA A 218 20.63 -8.12 9.10
CA ALA A 218 19.86 -9.17 8.45
C ALA A 218 19.68 -8.87 6.96
N LYS A 219 19.50 -9.90 6.13
CA LYS A 219 19.24 -9.70 4.69
C LYS A 219 17.87 -9.07 4.49
N GLY A 220 17.79 -8.01 3.68
CA GLY A 220 16.49 -7.49 3.21
C GLY A 220 15.72 -8.54 2.40
N ILE A 221 14.40 -8.40 2.34
CA ILE A 221 13.53 -9.23 1.47
C ILE A 221 12.91 -8.39 0.36
N THR A 222 12.58 -9.02 -0.76
CA THR A 222 12.05 -8.39 -1.99
C THR A 222 10.75 -9.06 -2.42
N ARG A 223 10.12 -8.58 -3.51
CA ARG A 223 8.92 -9.23 -4.09
C ARG A 223 9.15 -10.65 -4.60
N THR A 224 10.40 -11.10 -4.71
CA THR A 224 10.74 -12.49 -5.06
C THR A 224 10.93 -13.41 -3.85
N SER A 225 10.95 -12.86 -2.63
CA SER A 225 11.13 -13.61 -1.40
C SER A 225 9.88 -14.43 -1.05
N VAL A 226 10.07 -15.60 -0.45
CA VAL A 226 8.98 -16.51 -0.09
C VAL A 226 9.09 -16.88 1.39
N LEU A 227 7.97 -16.87 2.11
CA LEU A 227 7.89 -17.43 3.46
C LEU A 227 7.05 -18.70 3.45
N PHE A 228 7.58 -19.75 4.05
CA PHE A 228 6.89 -21.03 4.15
C PHE A 228 6.01 -21.08 5.40
N CYS A 229 4.74 -21.44 5.21
CA CYS A 229 3.87 -21.92 6.27
C CYS A 229 4.01 -23.45 6.34
N LYS A 230 4.45 -23.97 7.48
CA LYS A 230 4.62 -25.41 7.78
C LYS A 230 3.33 -26.21 7.65
N HIS A 231 2.16 -25.55 7.67
CA HIS A 231 0.87 -26.17 7.33
C HIS A 231 0.72 -26.48 5.83
N GLY A 232 1.64 -26.02 4.98
CA GLY A 232 1.69 -26.34 3.55
C GLY A 232 1.37 -25.18 2.60
N GLY A 233 1.42 -23.94 3.09
CA GLY A 233 1.22 -22.73 2.28
C GLY A 233 2.53 -22.02 1.95
N LEU A 234 2.58 -21.37 0.79
CA LEU A 234 3.64 -20.42 0.45
C LEU A 234 3.07 -19.02 0.56
N ILE A 235 3.67 -18.20 1.42
CA ILE A 235 3.34 -16.78 1.56
C ILE A 235 4.25 -16.01 0.63
N VAL A 236 3.63 -15.24 -0.27
CA VAL A 236 4.33 -14.49 -1.31
C VAL A 236 3.86 -13.04 -1.33
N PRO A 237 4.75 -12.08 -1.65
CA PRO A 237 4.37 -10.69 -1.81
C PRO A 237 3.51 -10.48 -3.04
N VAL A 238 2.38 -9.81 -2.86
CA VAL A 238 1.57 -9.25 -3.96
C VAL A 238 2.15 -7.89 -4.35
N THR A 239 2.44 -7.06 -3.35
CA THR A 239 3.03 -5.73 -3.51
C THR A 239 4.34 -5.62 -2.74
N SER A 240 5.20 -4.68 -3.12
CA SER A 240 6.38 -4.29 -2.33
C SER A 240 6.01 -3.46 -1.11
N GLY A 241 4.80 -2.88 -1.10
CA GLY A 241 4.46 -1.77 -0.20
C GLY A 241 5.18 -0.46 -0.53
N GLN A 242 6.09 -0.47 -1.52
CA GLN A 242 6.79 0.71 -2.02
C GLN A 242 6.00 1.39 -3.13
N ASP A 243 5.24 0.61 -3.90
CA ASP A 243 4.39 1.11 -4.97
C ASP A 243 2.93 1.20 -4.52
N PRO A 244 2.26 2.31 -4.84
CA PRO A 244 0.81 2.39 -4.77
C PRO A 244 0.13 1.31 -5.64
N VAL A 245 -0.71 0.45 -5.06
CA VAL A 245 -1.77 -0.23 -5.84
C VAL A 245 -3.02 0.60 -5.65
N THR A 246 -3.46 1.25 -6.72
CA THR A 246 -4.47 2.31 -6.65
C THR A 246 -5.62 1.99 -7.57
N ARG A 247 -6.86 2.09 -7.10
CA ARG A 247 -8.04 2.23 -7.97
C ARG A 247 -7.88 3.50 -8.81
N LYS A 248 -7.28 3.37 -9.98
CA LYS A 248 -7.03 4.50 -10.87
C LYS A 248 -8.35 5.00 -11.43
N ARG A 249 -8.64 6.28 -11.23
CA ARG A 249 -9.85 6.91 -11.78
C ARG A 249 -9.45 7.94 -12.82
N THR A 250 -9.98 7.81 -14.03
CA THR A 250 -9.81 8.82 -15.07
C THR A 250 -10.92 9.86 -14.96
N ILE A 251 -10.57 11.11 -14.62
CA ILE A 251 -11.47 12.27 -14.59
C ILE A 251 -10.80 13.41 -15.37
N GLY A 252 -11.56 14.13 -16.19
CA GLY A 252 -11.03 15.27 -16.94
C GLY A 252 -9.89 14.91 -17.93
N GLY A 253 -9.73 13.64 -18.28
CA GLY A 253 -8.62 13.16 -19.11
C GLY A 253 -7.33 12.86 -18.34
N TYR A 254 -7.32 13.01 -17.01
CA TYR A 254 -6.21 12.65 -16.13
C TYR A 254 -6.56 11.39 -15.33
N GLU A 255 -5.60 10.47 -15.22
CA GLU A 255 -5.71 9.26 -14.40
C GLU A 255 -5.12 9.51 -13.02
N PHE A 256 -5.98 9.71 -12.02
CA PHE A 256 -5.56 9.91 -10.64
C PHE A 256 -4.92 8.65 -10.06
N GLN A 257 -3.77 8.82 -9.42
CA GLN A 257 -3.04 7.75 -8.75
C GLN A 257 -3.45 7.59 -7.28
N TYR A 258 -4.40 8.35 -6.75
CA TYR A 258 -4.89 8.22 -5.37
C TYR A 258 -6.42 8.32 -5.36
N ASP A 259 -7.07 7.70 -4.37
CA ASP A 259 -8.50 7.85 -4.17
C ASP A 259 -8.77 9.08 -3.31
N TRP A 260 -8.74 10.25 -3.95
CA TRP A 260 -9.03 11.52 -3.30
C TRP A 260 -10.46 11.67 -2.79
N MET A 261 -11.35 10.74 -3.17
CA MET A 261 -12.73 10.67 -2.69
C MET A 261 -12.89 9.69 -1.53
N LYS A 262 -11.80 9.06 -1.07
CA LYS A 262 -11.77 8.13 0.07
C LYS A 262 -12.29 8.80 1.34
N GLU A 263 -13.10 8.07 2.09
CA GLU A 263 -13.51 8.47 3.43
C GLU A 263 -12.36 8.26 4.43
N ILE A 264 -11.97 9.34 5.11
CA ILE A 264 -10.97 9.30 6.17
C ILE A 264 -11.69 9.37 7.53
N PRO A 265 -11.50 8.39 8.44
CA PRO A 265 -12.16 8.40 9.74
C PRO A 265 -11.94 9.71 10.51
N GLY A 266 -13.05 10.34 10.92
CA GLY A 266 -13.03 11.59 11.69
C GLY A 266 -12.77 12.85 10.86
N LYS A 267 -12.88 12.78 9.53
CA LYS A 267 -12.79 13.93 8.62
C LYS A 267 -14.04 14.03 7.76
N ASP A 268 -14.48 15.27 7.55
CA ASP A 268 -15.56 15.58 6.63
C ASP A 268 -15.06 15.47 5.18
N ARG A 269 -15.97 15.09 4.27
CA ARG A 269 -15.64 14.85 2.87
C ARG A 269 -16.24 15.94 1.98
N TYR A 270 -15.36 16.71 1.34
CA TYR A 270 -15.74 17.80 0.43
C TYR A 270 -15.44 17.49 -1.04
N VAL A 271 -14.61 16.49 -1.32
CA VAL A 271 -14.15 16.15 -2.68
C VAL A 271 -15.24 15.46 -3.48
N THR A 272 -15.57 16.04 -4.62
CA THR A 272 -16.52 15.52 -5.63
C THR A 272 -15.82 15.30 -6.98
N GLU A 273 -16.46 14.60 -7.92
CA GLU A 273 -15.90 14.43 -9.27
C GLU A 273 -15.75 15.76 -10.01
N ASP A 274 -16.65 16.71 -9.79
CA ASP A 274 -16.56 18.05 -10.38
C ASP A 274 -15.38 18.84 -9.81
N ALA A 275 -15.11 18.70 -8.50
CA ALA A 275 -13.91 19.27 -7.89
C ALA A 275 -12.63 18.65 -8.48
N LEU A 276 -12.60 17.33 -8.67
CA LEU A 276 -11.46 16.66 -9.33
C LEU A 276 -11.27 17.11 -10.78
N ARG A 277 -12.36 17.31 -11.53
CA ARG A 277 -12.29 17.85 -12.89
C ARG A 277 -11.72 19.27 -12.90
N LYS A 278 -12.18 20.12 -11.98
CA LYS A 278 -11.65 21.47 -11.80
C LYS A 278 -10.17 21.47 -11.41
N VAL A 279 -9.75 20.54 -10.55
CA VAL A 279 -8.34 20.34 -10.19
C VAL A 279 -7.51 20.00 -11.43
N VAL A 280 -7.98 19.11 -12.30
CA VAL A 280 -7.30 18.78 -13.57
C VAL A 280 -7.20 20.00 -14.49
N GLU A 281 -8.28 20.78 -14.61
CA GLU A 281 -8.31 22.01 -15.41
C GLU A 281 -7.28 23.03 -14.91
N ILE A 282 -7.31 23.39 -13.63
CA ILE A 282 -6.37 24.38 -13.08
C ILE A 282 -4.93 23.85 -13.05
N SER A 283 -4.73 22.55 -12.83
CA SER A 283 -3.38 21.95 -12.84
C SER A 283 -2.76 21.98 -14.24
N THR A 284 -3.58 21.79 -15.27
CA THR A 284 -3.15 21.92 -16.68
C THR A 284 -2.67 23.34 -16.98
N GLU A 285 -3.45 24.35 -16.58
CA GLU A 285 -3.08 25.76 -16.74
C GLU A 285 -1.84 26.13 -15.90
N LEU A 286 -1.70 25.53 -14.72
CA LEU A 286 -0.56 25.73 -13.82
C LEU A 286 0.70 24.96 -14.25
N GLN A 287 0.58 24.01 -15.18
CA GLN A 287 1.62 23.07 -15.60
C GLN A 287 2.16 22.21 -14.45
N ILE A 288 1.25 21.72 -13.58
CA ILE A 288 1.56 20.86 -12.44
C ILE A 288 0.80 19.53 -12.53
N ASN A 289 1.25 18.54 -11.75
CA ASN A 289 0.54 17.28 -11.61
C ASN A 289 -0.72 17.46 -10.72
N PRO A 290 -1.91 17.02 -11.16
CA PRO A 290 -3.14 17.07 -10.36
C PRO A 290 -3.05 16.35 -9.00
N ASP A 291 -2.39 15.19 -8.92
CA ASP A 291 -2.18 14.47 -7.66
C ASP A 291 -1.28 15.26 -6.69
N ASP A 292 -0.30 16.01 -7.20
CA ASP A 292 0.56 16.85 -6.36
C ASP A 292 -0.23 18.02 -5.75
N LEU A 293 -1.12 18.64 -6.52
CA LEU A 293 -2.01 19.69 -5.99
C LEU A 293 -2.95 19.14 -4.91
N MET A 294 -3.51 17.96 -5.15
CA MET A 294 -4.35 17.29 -4.15
C MET A 294 -3.56 16.92 -2.89
N ALA A 295 -2.32 16.44 -3.02
CA ALA A 295 -1.45 16.12 -1.90
C ALA A 295 -1.17 17.35 -1.01
N VAL A 296 -0.87 18.49 -1.62
CA VAL A 296 -0.64 19.74 -0.87
C VAL A 296 -1.91 20.18 -0.14
N MET A 297 -3.08 20.19 -0.81
CA MET A 297 -4.34 20.55 -0.16
C MET A 297 -4.73 19.56 0.95
N ALA A 298 -4.47 18.28 0.75
CA ALA A 298 -4.70 17.26 1.75
C ALA A 298 -3.79 17.47 2.97
N PHE A 299 -2.52 17.82 2.77
CA PHE A 299 -1.58 18.11 3.86
C PHE A 299 -2.02 19.33 4.67
N GLU A 300 -2.30 20.43 3.99
CA GLU A 300 -2.62 21.72 4.59
C GLU A 300 -3.96 21.73 5.32
N SER A 301 -4.99 21.07 4.76
CA SER A 301 -6.34 21.16 5.33
C SER A 301 -7.14 19.88 5.42
N TRP A 302 -6.58 18.72 5.09
CA TRP A 302 -7.37 17.49 4.89
C TRP A 302 -8.44 17.63 3.80
N LEU A 303 -8.19 18.49 2.79
CA LEU A 303 -9.15 18.82 1.73
C LEU A 303 -10.42 19.51 2.26
N ASP A 304 -10.35 20.12 3.44
CA ASP A 304 -11.42 20.91 4.04
C ASP A 304 -11.28 22.38 3.62
N PRO A 305 -12.24 22.96 2.86
CA PRO A 305 -12.20 24.36 2.45
C PRO A 305 -12.57 25.33 3.58
N HIS A 306 -13.12 24.83 4.69
CA HIS A 306 -13.57 25.61 5.84
C HIS A 306 -12.58 25.57 7.00
N LEU A 307 -11.51 24.77 6.91
CA LEU A 307 -10.55 24.63 8.02
C LEU A 307 -9.84 25.96 8.31
N ARG A 308 -9.84 26.34 9.59
CA ARG A 308 -9.09 27.48 10.11
C ARG A 308 -8.29 27.12 11.35
N ILE A 309 -6.98 27.39 11.32
CA ILE A 309 -6.08 27.11 12.45
C ILE A 309 -5.93 28.36 13.31
N GLY A 310 -6.68 28.42 14.42
CA GLY A 310 -6.68 29.54 15.36
C GLY A 310 -7.12 30.86 14.69
N SER A 311 -6.44 31.98 14.98
CA SER A 311 -6.60 33.23 14.22
C SER A 311 -5.77 33.26 12.91
N GLY A 312 -5.11 32.15 12.59
CA GLY A 312 -4.11 31.98 11.55
C GLY A 312 -4.71 31.72 10.17
N ALA A 313 -4.11 30.78 9.45
CA ALA A 313 -4.42 30.45 8.07
C ALA A 313 -5.78 29.75 7.88
N CYS A 314 -6.34 29.79 6.67
CA CYS A 314 -7.65 29.21 6.36
C CYS A 314 -7.72 28.52 4.98
N GLY A 315 -8.62 27.54 4.82
CA GLY A 315 -8.96 26.89 3.56
C GLY A 315 -7.97 25.82 3.09
N LEU A 316 -8.18 25.36 1.86
CA LEU A 316 -7.56 24.20 1.20
C LEU A 316 -6.03 24.18 1.28
N ILE A 317 -5.39 25.33 1.07
CA ILE A 317 -3.92 25.47 1.15
C ILE A 317 -3.48 26.34 2.33
N GLN A 318 -4.35 26.56 3.32
CA GLN A 318 -4.08 27.39 4.49
C GLN A 318 -3.57 28.80 4.10
N PHE A 319 -4.41 29.56 3.40
CA PHE A 319 -4.13 30.93 2.99
C PHE A 319 -3.81 31.85 4.18
N THR A 320 -2.62 32.47 4.16
CA THR A 320 -2.22 33.49 5.13
C THR A 320 -2.73 34.89 4.72
N ASN A 321 -2.68 35.87 5.64
CA ASN A 321 -3.04 37.26 5.29
C ASN A 321 -2.16 37.79 4.16
N ILE A 322 -0.86 37.49 4.19
CA ILE A 322 0.10 37.91 3.17
C ILE A 322 -0.27 37.31 1.81
N ALA A 323 -0.63 36.03 1.77
CA ALA A 323 -1.10 35.37 0.55
C ALA A 323 -2.37 36.04 0.00
N ILE A 324 -3.36 36.29 0.85
CA ILE A 324 -4.63 36.92 0.46
C ILE A 324 -4.42 38.34 -0.06
N GLU A 325 -3.60 39.14 0.62
CA GLU A 325 -3.23 40.49 0.19
C GLU A 325 -2.57 40.47 -1.19
N GLN A 326 -1.64 39.54 -1.41
CA GLN A 326 -0.97 39.38 -2.71
C GLN A 326 -1.95 39.01 -3.82
N ILE A 327 -2.85 38.02 -3.59
CA ILE A 327 -3.89 37.63 -4.55
C ILE A 327 -4.76 38.84 -4.91
N ASN A 328 -5.20 39.61 -3.91
CA ASN A 328 -6.04 40.78 -4.10
C ASN A 328 -5.35 41.87 -4.92
N ILE A 329 -4.06 42.13 -4.68
CA ILE A 329 -3.27 43.09 -5.44
C ILE A 329 -3.13 42.63 -6.90
N ASP A 330 -2.73 41.37 -7.12
CA ASP A 330 -2.38 40.86 -8.45
C ASP A 330 -3.59 40.66 -9.35
N ASN A 331 -4.76 40.39 -8.77
CA ASN A 331 -5.97 40.03 -9.51
C ASN A 331 -7.13 41.04 -9.33
N ASN A 332 -6.89 42.15 -8.62
CA ASN A 332 -7.88 43.18 -8.33
C ASN A 332 -9.16 42.59 -7.65
N THR A 333 -8.95 41.70 -6.68
CA THR A 333 -10.02 41.06 -5.88
C THR A 333 -10.09 41.65 -4.47
N LYS A 334 -11.04 41.18 -3.65
CA LYS A 334 -11.27 41.67 -2.27
C LYS A 334 -11.55 40.53 -1.28
N TYR A 335 -10.83 39.43 -1.41
CA TYR A 335 -10.96 38.29 -0.52
C TYR A 335 -10.51 38.64 0.90
N THR A 336 -11.22 38.08 1.88
CA THR A 336 -10.84 38.06 3.29
C THR A 336 -10.77 36.61 3.76
N LYS A 337 -10.16 36.34 4.92
CA LYS A 337 -10.19 35.00 5.51
C LYS A 337 -11.62 34.50 5.72
N ASP A 338 -12.47 35.37 6.25
CA ASP A 338 -13.87 35.03 6.50
C ASP A 338 -14.63 34.74 5.19
N SER A 339 -14.35 35.46 4.09
CA SER A 339 -14.97 35.13 2.81
C SER A 339 -14.45 33.81 2.23
N ILE A 340 -13.15 33.52 2.39
CA ILE A 340 -12.53 32.29 1.89
C ILE A 340 -13.01 31.07 2.68
N GLU A 341 -13.12 31.18 4.01
CA GLU A 341 -13.59 30.11 4.90
C GLU A 341 -15.05 29.73 4.62
N GLN A 342 -15.86 30.65 4.08
CA GLN A 342 -17.26 30.37 3.70
C GLN A 342 -17.43 29.83 2.28
N MET A 343 -16.36 29.81 1.48
CA MET A 343 -16.40 29.24 0.13
C MET A 343 -16.51 27.73 0.18
N ASP A 344 -17.24 27.17 -0.78
CA ASP A 344 -17.14 25.75 -1.04
C ASP A 344 -15.81 25.38 -1.72
N MET A 345 -15.56 24.09 -1.89
CA MET A 345 -14.33 23.60 -2.52
C MET A 345 -14.16 24.14 -3.96
N MET A 346 -15.25 24.26 -4.73
CA MET A 346 -15.19 24.70 -6.12
C MET A 346 -14.79 26.17 -6.24
N GLU A 347 -15.42 27.03 -5.44
CA GLU A 347 -15.09 28.45 -5.35
C GLU A 347 -13.65 28.66 -4.86
N GLN A 348 -13.22 27.87 -3.88
CA GLN A 348 -11.89 28.01 -3.31
C GLN A 348 -10.78 27.49 -4.23
N LEU A 349 -11.07 26.52 -5.11
CA LEU A 349 -10.14 26.08 -6.17
C LEU A 349 -9.79 27.20 -7.16
N ASP A 350 -10.71 28.14 -7.41
CA ASP A 350 -10.39 29.35 -8.20
C ASP A 350 -9.39 30.24 -7.45
N VAL A 351 -9.51 30.38 -6.13
CA VAL A 351 -8.57 31.14 -5.30
C VAL A 351 -7.20 30.47 -5.23
N VAL A 352 -7.17 29.13 -5.15
CA VAL A 352 -5.93 28.32 -5.24
C VAL A 352 -5.22 28.57 -6.57
N TYR A 353 -5.96 28.55 -7.68
CA TYR A 353 -5.41 28.88 -8.99
C TYR A 353 -4.79 30.29 -9.03
N LEU A 354 -5.51 31.31 -8.55
CA LEU A 354 -5.00 32.69 -8.53
C LEU A 354 -3.71 32.83 -7.70
N TYR A 355 -3.60 32.09 -6.60
CA TYR A 355 -2.42 32.09 -5.74
C TYR A 355 -1.20 31.44 -6.39
N LEU A 356 -1.39 30.31 -7.08
CA LEU A 356 -0.29 29.55 -7.69
C LEU A 356 0.10 30.04 -9.08
N LYS A 357 -0.77 30.81 -9.76
CA LYS A 357 -0.55 31.37 -11.10
C LYS A 357 0.79 32.10 -11.30
N PRO A 358 1.34 32.87 -10.34
CA PRO A 358 2.65 33.51 -10.48
C PRO A 358 3.83 32.52 -10.58
N HIS A 359 3.61 31.23 -10.27
CA HIS A 359 4.62 30.18 -10.24
C HIS A 359 4.55 29.21 -11.43
N ILE A 360 3.73 29.49 -12.45
CA ILE A 360 3.64 28.66 -13.67
C ILE A 360 5.04 28.40 -14.25
N GLY A 361 5.32 27.13 -14.52
CA GLY A 361 6.61 26.65 -15.06
C GLY A 361 7.76 26.57 -14.05
N LYS A 362 7.54 26.99 -12.79
CA LYS A 362 8.53 26.85 -11.70
C LYS A 362 8.25 25.67 -10.78
N MET A 363 7.00 25.21 -10.70
CA MET A 363 6.55 24.08 -9.88
C MET A 363 6.70 22.78 -10.66
N LYS A 364 7.91 22.21 -10.70
CA LYS A 364 8.23 21.06 -11.57
C LYS A 364 7.82 19.71 -10.98
N ASP A 365 7.75 19.63 -9.67
CA ASP A 365 7.45 18.45 -8.89
C ASP A 365 6.66 18.85 -7.62
N LEU A 366 6.26 17.84 -6.83
CA LEU A 366 5.58 18.03 -5.56
C LEU A 366 6.34 18.96 -4.60
N GLU A 367 7.67 18.90 -4.59
CA GLU A 367 8.49 19.69 -3.67
C GLU A 367 8.41 21.17 -4.02
N ASP A 368 8.62 21.52 -5.29
CA ASP A 368 8.52 22.91 -5.74
C ASP A 368 7.10 23.47 -5.59
N LEU A 369 6.07 22.64 -5.80
CA LEU A 369 4.67 23.02 -5.55
C LEU A 369 4.42 23.26 -4.06
N TYR A 370 4.91 22.38 -3.18
CA TYR A 370 4.75 22.57 -1.75
C TYR A 370 5.51 23.79 -1.24
N VAL A 371 6.72 24.03 -1.73
CA VAL A 371 7.48 25.25 -1.44
C VAL A 371 6.74 26.50 -1.93
N ALA A 372 5.96 26.43 -3.02
CA ALA A 372 5.13 27.57 -3.44
C ALA A 372 4.08 27.96 -2.38
N VAL A 373 3.54 27.00 -1.64
CA VAL A 373 2.57 27.22 -0.56
C VAL A 373 3.26 27.59 0.75
N LEU A 374 4.30 26.84 1.14
CA LEU A 374 5.02 27.03 2.40
C LEU A 374 5.85 28.32 2.42
N ALA A 375 6.49 28.64 1.29
CA ALA A 375 7.53 29.65 1.17
C ALA A 375 7.61 30.19 -0.27
N SER A 376 6.51 30.71 -0.83
CA SER A 376 6.39 31.19 -2.22
C SER A 376 7.62 31.89 -2.84
N LYS A 377 8.38 32.68 -2.08
CA LYS A 377 9.59 33.37 -2.56
C LYS A 377 10.79 32.45 -2.82
N LYS A 378 10.75 31.21 -2.34
CA LYS A 378 11.82 30.20 -2.35
C LYS A 378 11.62 29.10 -3.39
N VAL A 379 10.60 29.19 -4.23
CA VAL A 379 10.32 28.15 -5.26
C VAL A 379 11.53 27.94 -6.16
N GLY A 380 11.99 26.69 -6.25
CA GLY A 380 13.21 26.29 -6.97
C GLY A 380 14.51 26.40 -6.16
N GLU A 381 14.47 26.84 -4.89
CA GLU A 381 15.61 26.76 -3.97
C GLU A 381 15.63 25.41 -3.24
N GLU A 382 16.82 24.85 -3.05
CA GLU A 382 17.00 23.59 -2.31
C GLU A 382 16.76 23.75 -0.80
N ILE A 383 17.20 24.87 -0.23
CA ILE A 383 17.02 25.20 1.19
C ILE A 383 15.88 26.22 1.31
N VAL A 384 14.81 25.81 1.98
CA VAL A 384 13.61 26.62 2.20
C VAL A 384 13.86 27.64 3.31
N TYR A 385 14.32 27.16 4.48
CA TYR A 385 14.63 27.97 5.65
C TYR A 385 15.90 27.49 6.33
N SER A 386 16.65 28.40 6.94
CA SER A 386 17.83 28.08 7.76
C SER A 386 17.84 28.91 9.05
N LYS A 387 18.44 28.37 10.12
CA LYS A 387 18.61 29.12 11.38
C LYS A 387 19.38 30.43 11.17
N ASP A 388 20.36 30.42 10.26
CA ASP A 388 21.30 31.53 10.08
C ASP A 388 20.69 32.70 9.30
N LYS A 389 19.83 32.43 8.31
CA LYS A 389 19.26 33.48 7.44
C LYS A 389 17.78 33.76 7.74
N GLU A 390 17.01 32.74 8.13
CA GLU A 390 15.56 32.80 8.32
C GLU A 390 15.14 32.29 9.70
N PHE A 391 15.81 32.76 10.77
CA PHE A 391 15.63 32.26 12.14
C PHE A 391 14.17 32.14 12.59
N LYS A 392 13.33 33.13 12.26
CA LYS A 392 11.92 33.13 12.67
C LYS A 392 11.10 32.08 11.92
N GLU A 393 11.25 32.04 10.60
CA GLU A 393 10.57 31.11 9.72
C GLU A 393 11.03 29.67 9.98
N TYR A 394 12.33 29.46 10.16
CA TYR A 394 12.88 28.18 10.57
C TYR A 394 12.28 27.73 11.91
N ASN A 395 12.25 28.58 12.95
CA ASN A 395 11.73 28.16 14.26
C ASN A 395 10.26 27.76 14.21
N ASN A 396 9.44 28.51 13.46
CA ASN A 396 8.02 28.18 13.27
C ASN A 396 7.81 26.84 12.55
N ASN A 397 8.77 26.43 11.72
CA ASN A 397 8.71 25.23 10.89
C ASN A 397 9.74 24.17 11.31
N SER A 398 10.35 24.30 12.50
CA SER A 398 11.49 23.47 12.93
C SER A 398 11.16 21.99 13.03
N GLY A 399 9.87 21.63 13.13
CA GLY A 399 9.41 20.26 13.03
C GLY A 399 9.51 19.64 11.63
N LEU A 400 9.96 20.39 10.62
CA LEU A 400 10.30 19.93 9.28
C LEU A 400 11.81 19.67 9.09
N ASP A 401 12.67 20.07 10.03
CA ASP A 401 14.11 19.75 9.98
C ASP A 401 14.32 18.36 10.59
N ILE A 402 14.51 17.36 9.74
CA ILE A 402 14.45 15.93 10.13
C ILE A 402 15.80 15.50 10.69
N ASN A 403 16.88 15.89 10.03
CA ASN A 403 18.24 15.55 10.45
C ASN A 403 18.77 16.48 11.57
N LYS A 404 18.06 17.57 11.86
CA LYS A 404 18.36 18.60 12.87
C LYS A 404 19.64 19.37 12.61
N ASP A 405 20.03 19.54 11.35
CA ASP A 405 21.26 20.24 10.95
C ASP A 405 21.13 21.77 10.99
N GLY A 406 19.92 22.30 11.21
CA GLY A 406 19.66 23.74 11.24
C GLY A 406 19.20 24.33 9.90
N SER A 407 18.96 23.50 8.90
CA SER A 407 18.37 23.85 7.61
C SER A 407 17.13 22.98 7.36
N ILE A 408 16.15 23.53 6.66
CA ILE A 408 14.98 22.80 6.16
C ILE A 408 15.12 22.76 4.64
N THR A 409 15.39 21.57 4.10
CA THR A 409 15.42 21.35 2.66
C THR A 409 14.01 21.17 2.10
N LYS A 410 13.85 21.36 0.78
CA LYS A 410 12.55 21.12 0.11
C LYS A 410 12.11 19.65 0.21
N ALA A 411 13.06 18.71 0.20
CA ALA A 411 12.80 17.29 0.39
C ALA A 411 12.25 17.00 1.80
N GLU A 412 12.88 17.53 2.85
CA GLU A 412 12.42 17.34 4.23
C GLU A 412 11.04 17.97 4.47
N ALA A 413 10.82 19.18 3.94
CA ALA A 413 9.53 19.86 4.05
C ALA A 413 8.40 19.02 3.43
N THR A 414 8.68 18.34 2.32
CA THR A 414 7.71 17.57 1.54
C THR A 414 7.41 16.19 2.12
N GLN A 415 8.26 15.64 2.99
CA GLN A 415 8.07 14.28 3.51
C GLN A 415 6.71 14.07 4.20
N LYS A 416 6.22 15.06 4.95
CA LYS A 416 4.90 14.96 5.59
C LYS A 416 3.74 15.11 4.61
N VAL A 417 3.95 15.81 3.50
CA VAL A 417 2.97 15.91 2.40
C VAL A 417 2.81 14.55 1.75
N ILE A 418 3.92 13.85 1.48
CA ILE A 418 3.92 12.48 0.96
C ILE A 418 3.18 11.55 1.93
N GLN A 419 3.49 11.60 3.22
CA GLN A 419 2.80 10.79 4.23
C GLN A 419 1.29 11.04 4.25
N ARG A 420 0.84 12.30 4.15
CA ARG A 420 -0.60 12.60 4.08
C ARG A 420 -1.23 12.11 2.79
N ARG A 421 -0.57 12.31 1.65
CA ARG A 421 -1.04 11.82 0.34
C ARG A 421 -1.29 10.32 0.37
N ASP A 422 -0.42 9.58 1.04
CA ASP A 422 -0.52 8.14 1.22
C ASP A 422 -1.77 7.70 2.03
N ASP A 423 -2.35 8.57 2.87
CA ASP A 423 -3.63 8.27 3.55
C ASP A 423 -4.77 8.06 2.55
N TYR A 424 -4.65 8.62 1.33
CA TYR A 424 -5.62 8.52 0.24
C TYR A 424 -5.34 7.34 -0.71
N PHE A 425 -4.48 6.40 -0.33
CA PHE A 425 -4.38 5.13 -1.03
C PHE A 425 -5.65 4.29 -0.89
N CYS A 426 -6.07 3.68 -1.99
CA CYS A 426 -7.06 2.62 -2.00
C CYS A 426 -6.48 1.40 -2.71
N TYR A 427 -6.28 0.33 -1.95
CA TYR A 427 -6.05 -1.00 -2.50
C TYR A 427 -7.25 -1.38 -3.39
N GLU A 428 -6.98 -2.01 -4.54
CA GLU A 428 -8.04 -2.67 -5.29
C GLU A 428 -8.65 -3.79 -4.43
N ASP A 429 -9.96 -3.99 -4.58
CA ASP A 429 -10.71 -5.08 -3.93
C ASP A 429 -10.20 -6.45 -4.41
#